data_AF-A0A6L7GUS9-F1
#
_entry.id   AF-A0A6L7GUS9-F1
#
_cell.length_a   1.000
_cell.length_b   1.000
_cell.length_c   1.000
_cell.angle_alpha   90.00
_cell.angle_beta   90.00
_cell.angle_gamma   90.00
#
_symmetry.space_group_name_H-M   'P 1'
#
loop_
_entity.id
_entity.type
_entity.pdbx_description
1 polymer ?
#
loop_
_entity_poly.entity_id
_entity_poly.type
_entity_poly.pdbx_seq_one_letter_code
_entity_poly.pdbx_strand_id
1 'polypeptide(L)' 'MEEPIEQVPQADWVDQDLLTRDLAGSLLDEEIAAERGRIDRLDRGVGGDDIVMSRADMVRRLAAMEEIRAGVHDEATIEF' A
#
# COMPACT_ATOMS: atom_id res chain seq x y z
N MET A 1 10.05 -33.85 -24.81
CA MET A 1 11.05 -32.77 -24.83
C MET A 1 10.70 -31.87 -23.67
N GLU A 2 11.55 -31.84 -22.65
CA GLU A 2 11.42 -30.87 -21.55
C GLU A 2 12.03 -29.56 -22.05
N GLU A 3 11.26 -28.48 -22.03
CA GLU A 3 11.77 -27.16 -22.38
C GLU A 3 12.81 -26.73 -21.32
N PRO A 4 13.98 -26.21 -21.73
CA PRO A 4 14.97 -25.75 -20.77
C PRO A 4 14.41 -24.54 -20.02
N ILE A 5 14.32 -24.64 -18.69
CA ILE A 5 13.96 -23.51 -17.83
C ILE A 5 15.10 -22.50 -17.91
N GLU A 6 14.82 -21.34 -18.52
CA GLU A 6 15.76 -20.23 -18.60
C GLU A 6 15.96 -19.65 -17.19
N GLN A 7 17.18 -19.80 -16.65
CA GLN A 7 17.51 -19.26 -15.34
C GLN A 7 17.89 -17.79 -15.46
N VAL A 8 16.98 -16.92 -15.02
CA VAL A 8 17.22 -15.48 -14.90
C VAL A 8 18.27 -15.24 -13.80
N PRO A 9 19.31 -14.41 -14.04
CA PRO A 9 20.32 -14.09 -13.02
C PRO A 9 19.67 -13.60 -11.72
N GLN A 10 20.15 -14.07 -10.56
CA GLN A 10 19.59 -13.71 -9.24
C GLN A 10 19.50 -12.20 -8.99
N ALA A 11 20.35 -11.39 -9.65
CA ALA A 11 20.33 -9.93 -9.56
C ALA A 11 19.01 -9.32 -10.06
N ASP A 12 18.41 -9.89 -11.11
CA ASP A 12 17.19 -9.36 -11.71
C ASP A 12 15.95 -9.60 -10.83
N TRP A 13 16.02 -10.53 -9.87
CA TRP A 13 14.94 -10.80 -8.91
C TRP A 13 14.82 -9.73 -7.84
N VAL A 14 15.95 -9.16 -7.40
CA VAL A 14 15.97 -8.09 -6.39
C VAL A 14 15.35 -6.81 -6.96
N ASP A 15 15.71 -6.46 -8.20
CA ASP A 15 15.16 -5.27 -8.87
C ASP A 15 13.66 -5.42 -9.15
N GLN A 16 13.17 -6.62 -9.50
CA GLN A 16 11.74 -6.88 -9.66
C GLN A 16 10.95 -6.79 -8.34
N ASP A 17 11.55 -7.22 -7.24
CA ASP A 17 10.95 -7.08 -5.91
C ASP A 17 10.87 -5.61 -5.49
N LEU A 18 11.92 -4.82 -5.74
CA LEU A 18 11.92 -3.37 -5.51
C LEU A 18 10.83 -2.65 -6.32
N LEU A 19 10.68 -2.97 -7.62
CA LEU A 19 9.61 -2.43 -8.46
C LEU A 19 8.22 -2.79 -7.93
N THR A 20 8.07 -4.01 -7.40
CA THR A 20 6.81 -4.47 -6.79
C THR A 20 6.52 -3.74 -5.48
N ARG A 21 7.56 -3.51 -4.67
CA ARG A 21 7.46 -2.75 -3.41
C ARG A 21 7.09 -1.29 -3.65
N ASP A 22 7.68 -0.65 -4.65
CA ASP A 22 7.38 0.73 -5.02
C ASP A 22 5.95 0.88 -5.56
N LEU A 23 5.52 -0.07 -6.40
CA LEU A 23 4.12 -0.12 -6.87
C LEU A 23 3.14 -0.34 -5.72
N ALA A 24 3.39 -1.32 -4.85
CA ALA A 24 2.57 -1.58 -3.68
C ALA A 24 2.50 -0.36 -2.75
N GLY A 25 3.63 0.33 -2.57
CA GLY A 25 3.70 1.58 -1.82
C GLY A 25 2.84 2.69 -2.43
N SER A 26 2.90 2.87 -3.75
CA SER A 26 2.13 3.88 -4.47
C SER A 26 0.62 3.61 -4.39
N LEU A 27 0.20 2.36 -4.55
CA LEU A 27 -1.19 1.96 -4.38
C LEU A 27 -1.69 2.17 -2.95
N LEU A 28 -0.84 1.94 -1.95
CA LEU A 28 -1.18 2.18 -0.55
C LEU A 28 -1.35 3.68 -0.26
N ASP A 29 -0.50 4.55 -0.83
CA ASP A 29 -0.65 6.01 -0.72
C ASP A 29 -1.99 6.49 -1.30
N GLU A 30 -2.38 5.96 -2.46
CA GLU A 30 -3.67 6.27 -3.09
C GLU A 30 -4.85 5.86 -2.20
N GLU A 31 -4.80 4.65 -1.61
CA GLU A 31 -5.87 4.19 -0.72
C GLU A 31 -5.91 4.98 0.60
N ILE A 32 -4.75 5.36 1.17
CA ILE A 32 -4.68 6.26 2.34
C ILE A 32 -5.35 7.60 2.03
N ALA A 33 -5.05 8.18 0.87
CA ALA A 33 -5.66 9.44 0.45
C ALA A 33 -7.17 9.31 0.24
N ALA A 34 -7.63 8.21 -0.37
CA ALA A 34 -9.04 7.93 -0.56
C ALA A 34 -9.78 7.78 0.79
N GLU A 35 -9.23 7.01 1.73
CA GLU A 35 -9.82 6.78 3.04
C GLU A 35 -9.90 8.07 3.87
N ARG A 36 -8.84 8.90 3.85
CA ARG A 36 -8.86 10.26 4.42
C ARG A 36 -9.99 11.10 3.84
N GLY A 37 -10.18 11.05 2.52
CA GLY A 37 -11.26 11.72 1.84
C GLY A 37 -12.64 11.24 2.27
N ARG A 38 -12.84 9.93 2.44
CA ARG A 38 -14.11 9.35 2.92
C ARG A 38 -14.43 9.83 4.35
N ILE A 39 -13.43 9.84 5.25
CA ILE A 39 -13.60 10.33 6.63
C ILE A 39 -13.96 11.82 6.65
N ASP A 40 -13.25 12.64 5.87
CA ASP A 40 -13.51 14.08 5.78
C ASP A 40 -14.91 14.39 5.22
N ARG A 41 -15.38 13.63 4.22
CA ARG A 41 -16.77 13.71 3.75
C ARG A 41 -17.75 13.35 4.86
N LEU A 42 -17.52 12.23 5.55
CA LEU A 42 -18.37 11.78 6.66
C LEU A 42 -18.46 12.83 7.78
N ASP A 43 -17.33 13.45 8.13
CA ASP A 43 -17.24 14.50 9.16
C ASP A 43 -18.02 15.77 8.79
N ARG A 44 -18.18 16.03 7.49
CA ARG A 44 -19.04 17.11 6.97
C ARG A 44 -20.51 16.70 6.84
N GLY A 45 -20.87 15.47 7.23
CA GLY A 45 -22.21 14.92 7.04
C GLY A 45 -22.52 14.57 5.58
N VAL A 46 -21.50 14.50 4.72
CA VAL A 46 -21.64 14.06 3.33
C VAL A 46 -21.46 12.54 3.31
N GLY A 47 -22.58 11.82 3.15
CA GLY A 47 -22.56 10.37 2.97
C GLY A 47 -22.00 9.95 1.61
N GLY A 48 -21.92 8.64 1.41
CA GLY A 48 -21.54 8.02 0.14
C GLY A 48 -21.77 6.52 0.23
N ASP A 49 -22.12 5.89 -0.88
CA ASP A 49 -22.37 4.44 -0.95
C ASP A 49 -21.10 3.63 -0.64
N ASP A 50 -19.92 4.26 -0.71
CA ASP A 50 -18.61 3.72 -0.35
C ASP A 50 -18.31 3.77 1.17
N ILE A 51 -19.15 4.44 1.97
CA ILE A 51 -19.01 4.51 3.43
C ILE A 51 -19.86 3.40 4.07
N VAL A 52 -19.26 2.22 4.18
CA VAL A 52 -19.94 0.98 4.64
C VAL A 52 -19.66 0.62 6.10
N MET A 53 -18.87 1.41 6.82
CA MET A 53 -18.45 1.13 8.19
C MET A 53 -18.53 2.37 9.08
N SER A 54 -18.40 2.17 10.39
CA SER A 54 -18.43 3.29 11.33
C SER A 54 -17.19 4.17 11.16
N ARG A 55 -17.33 5.47 11.47
CA ARG A 55 -16.19 6.42 11.49
C ARG A 55 -15.01 5.89 12.32
N ALA A 56 -15.29 5.26 13.46
CA ALA A 56 -14.26 4.73 14.34
C ALA A 56 -13.48 3.59 13.67
N ASP A 57 -14.14 2.75 12.88
CA ASP A 57 -13.50 1.67 12.13
C ASP A 57 -12.64 2.21 10.98
N MET A 58 -13.13 3.24 10.27
CA MET A 58 -12.38 3.93 9.22
C MET A 58 -11.07 4.52 9.76
N VAL A 59 -11.14 5.22 10.90
CA VAL A 59 -9.95 5.80 11.54
C VAL A 59 -8.94 4.73 11.96
N ARG A 60 -9.41 3.60 12.52
CA ARG A 60 -8.52 2.48 12.88
C ARG A 60 -7.85 1.88 11.66
N ARG A 61 -8.60 1.68 10.57
CA ARG A 61 -8.07 1.17 9.31
C ARG A 61 -7.04 2.12 8.71
N LEU A 62 -7.32 3.43 8.69
CA LEU A 62 -6.39 4.44 8.22
C LEU A 62 -5.08 4.42 9.00
N ALA A 63 -5.14 4.38 10.33
CA ALA A 63 -3.94 4.30 11.17
C ALA A 63 -3.09 3.06 10.85
N ALA A 64 -3.72 1.89 10.64
CA ALA A 64 -3.01 0.68 10.26
C ALA A 64 -2.34 0.78 8.87
N MET A 65 -3.00 1.43 7.90
CA MET A 65 -2.41 1.67 6.57
C MET A 65 -1.20 2.60 6.65
N GLU A 66 -1.29 3.66 7.45
CA GLU A 66 -0.19 4.60 7.70
C GLU A 66 1.01 3.93 8.39
N GLU A 67 0.74 3.04 9.36
CA GLU A 67 1.79 2.26 10.03
C GLU A 67 2.51 1.32 9.06
N ILE A 68 1.77 0.59 8.21
CA ILE A 68 2.35 -0.28 7.18
C ILE A 68 3.19 0.55 6.20
N ARG A 69 2.69 1.71 5.76
CA ARG A 69 3.43 2.59 4.83
C ARG A 69 4.74 3.08 5.45
N ALA A 70 4.73 3.46 6.73
CA ALA A 70 5.93 3.85 7.45
C ALA A 70 6.94 2.69 7.52
N GLY A 71 6.49 1.47 7.80
CA GLY A 71 7.36 0.28 7.82
C GLY A 71 8.02 -0.03 6.48
N VAL A 72 7.32 0.19 5.36
CA VAL A 72 7.88 0.04 4.00
C VAL A 72 9.02 1.05 3.73
N HIS A 73 8.93 2.27 4.28
CA HIS A 73 10.00 3.26 4.15
C HIS A 73 11.22 2.95 5.03
N ASP A 74 11.01 2.40 6.23
CA ASP A 74 12.10 2.05 7.14
C ASP A 74 12.94 0.86 6.61
N GLU A 75 12.30 -0.15 6.01
CA GLU A 75 13.01 -1.26 5.35
C GLU A 75 13.74 -0.84 4.07
N ALA A 76 13.40 0.32 3.48
CA ALA A 76 14.12 0.86 2.33
C ALA A 76 15.43 1.56 2.72
N THR A 77 15.63 1.88 4.00
CA THR A 77 16.82 2.55 4.52
C THR A 77 17.76 1.53 5.18
N ILE A 78 18.30 0.61 4.39
CA ILE A 78 19.47 -0.18 4.79
C ILE A 78 20.68 0.46 4.11
N GLU A 79 21.43 1.29 4.85
CA GLU A 79 22.70 1.83 4.38
C GLU A 79 23.76 0.72 4.33
N PHE A 80 24.45 0.60 3.20
CA PHE A 80 25.61 -0.27 2.97
C PHE A 80 26.91 0.43 3.32
#